data_AF-A0A956K822-F1
#
_entry.id   AF-A0A956K822-F1
#
_cell.length_a   1.000
_cell.length_b   1.000
_cell.length_c   1.000
_cell.angle_alpha   90.00
_cell.angle_beta   90.00
_cell.angle_gamma   90.00
#
_symmetry.space_group_name_H-M   'P 1'
#
loop_
_entity.id
_entity.type
_entity.pdbx_description
1 polymer ?
#
loop_
_entity_poly.entity_id
_entity_poly.type
_entity_poly.pdbx_seq_one_letter_code
_entity_poly.pdbx_strand_id
1 'polypeptide(L)'
;MTSPVFPTLRFDASRDCFVVWLRWVSLEKPPSPEHPPSQGIRVELLLNRNSVLGPTVVLRRDLQTPLYLRANGARTREILRAAAGRGSLDIQLVIHGSVANAPYAALYHLRDYQGEAIDTGEIKATPLLQVQPSTPGDRWHVAGQANLHVQLELEDDRLRLQVIR
;
A
#
# COMPACT_ATOMS: atom_id res chain seq x y z
N MET A 1 -23.04 -26.36 1.67
CA MET A 1 -21.66 -25.85 1.75
C MET A 1 -21.73 -24.34 1.64
N THR A 2 -21.31 -23.60 2.68
CA THR A 2 -21.22 -22.14 2.65
C THR A 2 -19.97 -21.74 1.86
N SER A 3 -20.16 -21.01 0.76
CA SER A 3 -19.02 -20.46 0.00
C SER A 3 -18.34 -19.37 0.83
N PRO A 4 -17.00 -19.24 0.78
CA PRO A 4 -16.29 -18.18 1.49
C PRO A 4 -16.75 -16.82 0.97
N VAL A 5 -17.20 -15.95 1.88
CA VAL A 5 -17.60 -14.58 1.56
C VAL A 5 -16.39 -13.68 1.82
N PHE A 6 -15.86 -13.11 0.75
CA PHE A 6 -14.78 -12.14 0.83
C PHE A 6 -15.32 -10.71 0.82
N PRO A 7 -14.64 -9.75 1.48
CA PRO A 7 -15.04 -8.35 1.41
C PRO A 7 -14.97 -7.86 -0.04
N THR A 8 -15.88 -6.95 -0.39
CA THR A 8 -15.92 -6.33 -1.72
C THR A 8 -15.14 -5.03 -1.70
N LEU A 9 -14.19 -4.90 -2.62
CA LEU A 9 -13.48 -3.66 -2.91
C LEU A 9 -14.05 -3.07 -4.20
N ARG A 10 -14.74 -1.94 -4.06
CA ARG A 10 -15.14 -1.09 -5.18
C ARG A 10 -14.01 -0.15 -5.52
N PHE A 11 -13.59 -0.12 -6.77
CA PHE A 11 -12.48 0.72 -7.21
C PHE A 11 -12.86 1.47 -8.49
N ASP A 12 -12.76 2.79 -8.46
CA ASP A 12 -12.91 3.63 -9.64
C ASP A 12 -11.56 3.81 -10.35
N ALA A 13 -11.43 3.26 -11.55
CA ALA A 13 -10.18 3.28 -12.30
C ALA A 13 -9.73 4.70 -12.71
N SER A 14 -10.64 5.67 -12.83
CA SER A 14 -10.30 7.04 -13.25
C SER A 14 -9.97 7.94 -12.06
N ARG A 15 -10.53 7.65 -10.88
CA ARG A 15 -10.45 8.52 -9.69
C ARG A 15 -9.77 7.92 -8.48
N ASP A 16 -9.69 6.60 -8.33
CA ASP A 16 -9.16 6.01 -7.11
C ASP A 16 -7.69 5.62 -7.23
N CYS A 17 -6.99 5.63 -6.09
CA CYS A 17 -5.60 5.20 -6.00
C CYS A 17 -5.31 4.44 -4.70
N PHE A 18 -4.16 3.76 -4.69
CA PHE A 18 -3.58 3.16 -3.50
C PHE A 18 -2.44 4.03 -2.99
N VAL A 19 -2.45 4.30 -1.69
CA VAL A 19 -1.37 5.01 -1.00
C VAL A 19 -0.90 4.18 0.18
N VAL A 20 0.42 4.05 0.29
CA VAL A 20 1.08 3.45 1.44
C VAL A 20 1.55 4.59 2.34
N TRP A 21 1.02 4.61 3.56
CA TRP A 21 1.50 5.47 4.63
C TRP A 21 2.61 4.78 5.40
N LEU A 22 3.73 5.46 5.59
CA LEU A 22 4.91 4.95 6.28
C LEU A 22 5.28 5.87 7.44
N ARG A 23 5.65 5.26 8.57
CA ARG A 23 6.16 6.00 9.73
C ARG A 23 7.16 5.16 10.50
N TRP A 24 8.16 5.82 11.10
CA TRP A 24 8.98 5.21 12.13
C TRP A 24 8.31 5.34 13.50
N VAL A 25 8.11 4.23 14.21
CA VAL A 25 7.39 4.23 15.50
C VAL A 25 8.24 3.77 16.70
N SER A 26 9.53 3.47 16.52
CA SER A 26 10.40 3.13 17.65
C SER A 26 10.71 4.33 18.56
N LEU A 27 10.69 4.07 19.87
CA LEU A 27 11.07 4.98 20.95
C LEU A 27 12.60 5.11 21.11
N GLU A 28 13.39 4.23 20.49
CA GLU A 28 14.84 4.27 20.58
C GLU A 28 15.41 5.38 19.68
N LYS A 29 15.99 6.41 20.29
CA LYS A 29 16.73 7.44 19.57
C LYS A 29 17.85 6.78 18.75
N PRO A 30 18.10 7.24 17.51
CA PRO A 30 19.25 6.74 16.77
C PRO A 30 20.53 6.93 17.59
N PRO A 31 21.50 6.01 17.50
CA PRO A 31 22.68 6.00 18.36
C PRO A 31 23.51 7.31 18.30
N SER A 32 23.33 8.16 17.28
CA SER A 32 23.87 9.52 17.27
C SER A 32 23.08 10.43 16.30
N PRO A 33 22.77 11.70 16.67
CA PRO A 33 22.29 12.74 15.74
C PRO A 33 23.30 13.14 14.67
N GLU A 34 24.60 12.97 14.94
CA GLU A 34 25.70 13.37 14.04
C GLU A 34 26.00 12.31 12.97
N HIS A 35 25.55 11.07 13.20
CA HIS A 35 25.68 9.94 12.27
C HIS A 35 24.32 9.28 12.08
N PRO A 36 23.44 9.83 11.22
CA PRO A 36 22.11 9.26 11.03
C PRO A 36 22.24 7.82 10.54
N PRO A 37 21.45 6.87 11.06
CA PRO A 37 21.54 5.48 10.64
C PRO A 37 21.35 5.38 9.13
N SER A 38 22.29 4.73 8.43
CA SER A 38 22.14 4.31 7.03
C SER A 38 21.06 3.25 6.85
N GLN A 39 20.40 2.85 7.94
CA GLN A 39 19.28 1.92 7.95
C GLN A 39 18.06 2.53 7.26
N GLY A 40 17.42 1.70 6.45
CA GLY A 40 16.17 2.02 5.80
C GLY A 40 15.28 0.78 5.72
N ILE A 41 14.05 1.01 5.29
CA ILE A 41 13.12 -0.04 4.93
C ILE A 41 12.96 -0.08 3.42
N ARG A 42 12.61 -1.25 2.90
CA ARG A 42 12.17 -1.40 1.52
C ARG A 42 10.70 -1.77 1.54
N VAL A 43 9.83 -0.94 0.98
CA VAL A 43 8.40 -1.24 0.89
C VAL A 43 8.03 -1.68 -0.53
N GLU A 44 7.10 -2.61 -0.62
CA GLU A 44 6.54 -3.08 -1.88
C GLU A 44 5.03 -3.32 -1.73
N LEU A 45 4.25 -2.90 -2.73
CA LEU A 45 2.83 -3.22 -2.86
C LEU A 45 2.62 -4.04 -4.12
N LEU A 46 2.01 -5.21 -3.93
CA LEU A 46 1.75 -6.18 -4.98
C LEU A 46 0.24 -6.37 -5.14
N LEU A 47 -0.22 -6.36 -6.39
CA LEU A 47 -1.59 -6.74 -6.78
C LEU A 47 -1.52 -7.99 -7.64
N ASN A 48 -2.12 -9.11 -7.22
CA ASN A 48 -2.00 -10.41 -7.89
C ASN A 48 -0.52 -10.73 -8.22
N ARG A 49 0.38 -10.49 -7.26
CA ARG A 49 1.86 -10.65 -7.39
C ARG A 49 2.55 -9.72 -8.39
N ASN A 50 1.86 -8.70 -8.90
CA ASN A 50 2.46 -7.67 -9.75
C ASN A 50 2.77 -6.43 -8.93
N SER A 51 4.01 -5.94 -8.96
CA SER A 51 4.37 -4.73 -8.23
C SER A 51 3.68 -3.52 -8.83
N VAL A 52 3.03 -2.74 -7.97
CA VAL A 52 2.44 -1.43 -8.27
C VAL A 52 3.08 -0.31 -7.47
N LEU A 53 3.82 -0.64 -6.40
CA LEU A 53 4.70 0.29 -5.70
C LEU A 53 5.96 -0.48 -5.32
N GLY A 54 7.11 0.10 -5.66
CA GLY A 54 8.41 -0.41 -5.22
C GLY A 54 8.99 -1.55 -6.06
N PRO A 55 10.08 -2.18 -5.57
CA PRO A 55 10.67 -1.99 -4.25
C PRO A 55 11.20 -0.56 -4.02
N THR A 56 10.65 0.15 -3.04
CA THR A 56 11.03 1.53 -2.71
C THR A 56 11.82 1.54 -1.42
N VAL A 57 13.07 1.99 -1.46
CA VAL A 57 13.89 2.16 -0.26
C VAL A 57 13.62 3.52 0.37
N VAL A 58 13.24 3.53 1.64
CA VAL A 58 13.04 4.74 2.44
C VAL A 58 13.99 4.69 3.63
N LEU A 59 14.82 5.73 3.76
CA LEU A 59 15.81 5.77 4.84
C LEU A 59 15.15 6.24 6.13
N ARG A 60 15.66 5.78 7.26
CA ARG A 60 15.12 6.15 8.58
C ARG A 60 15.02 7.66 8.79
N ARG A 61 16.00 8.43 8.28
CA ARG A 61 16.00 9.89 8.38
C ARG A 61 14.79 10.55 7.70
N ASP A 62 14.25 9.94 6.64
CA ASP A 62 13.12 10.45 5.88
C ASP A 62 11.76 10.03 6.48
N LEU A 63 11.78 9.15 7.50
CA LEU A 63 10.60 8.64 8.22
C LEU A 63 10.39 9.32 9.59
N GLN A 64 11.16 10.36 9.91
CA GLN A 64 10.90 11.19 11.09
C GLN A 64 9.52 11.86 11.00
N THR A 65 9.16 12.31 9.80
CA THR A 65 7.80 12.67 9.43
C THR A 65 7.13 11.51 8.70
N PRO A 66 5.81 11.32 8.85
CA PRO A 66 5.12 10.30 8.07
C PRO A 66 5.23 10.57 6.56
N LEU A 67 5.44 9.51 5.79
CA LEU A 67 5.62 9.55 4.34
C LEU A 67 4.44 8.87 3.65
N TYR A 68 3.98 9.46 2.55
CA TYR A 68 2.92 8.90 1.73
C TYR A 68 3.50 8.49 0.37
N LEU A 69 3.41 7.21 0.04
CA LEU A 69 3.86 6.66 -1.23
C LEU A 69 2.67 6.24 -2.07
N ARG A 70 2.47 6.92 -3.20
CA ARG A 70 1.40 6.61 -4.16
C ARG A 70 1.83 5.46 -5.06
N ALA A 71 0.96 4.48 -5.25
CA ALA A 71 1.16 3.42 -6.23
C ALA A 71 1.17 3.98 -7.67
N ASN A 72 1.85 3.28 -8.58
CA ASN A 72 1.85 3.60 -10.00
C ASN A 72 0.45 3.39 -10.58
N GLY A 73 -0.30 4.49 -10.75
CA GLY A 73 -1.68 4.44 -11.20
C GLY A 73 -1.87 3.76 -12.56
N ALA A 74 -0.94 3.92 -13.51
CA ALA A 74 -1.05 3.28 -14.82
C ALA A 74 -0.96 1.75 -14.70
N ARG A 75 0.04 1.28 -13.94
CA ARG A 75 0.24 -0.15 -13.68
C ARG A 75 -0.89 -0.74 -12.83
N THR A 76 -1.35 -0.02 -11.81
CA THR A 76 -2.50 -0.40 -10.99
C THR A 76 -3.74 -0.63 -11.85
N ARG A 77 -4.10 0.32 -12.72
CA ARG A 77 -5.26 0.19 -13.61
C ARG A 77 -5.16 -1.01 -14.54
N GLU A 78 -3.98 -1.26 -15.11
CA GLU A 78 -3.73 -2.41 -15.97
C GLU A 78 -4.06 -3.73 -15.24
N ILE A 79 -3.52 -3.89 -14.03
CA ILE A 79 -3.70 -5.11 -13.23
C ILE A 79 -5.16 -5.24 -12.76
N LEU A 80 -5.78 -4.15 -12.30
CA LEU A 80 -7.17 -4.16 -11.86
C LEU A 80 -8.13 -4.54 -12.99
N ARG A 81 -7.92 -4.06 -14.22
CA ARG A 81 -8.72 -4.46 -15.39
C ARG A 81 -8.59 -5.95 -15.69
N ALA A 82 -7.38 -6.50 -15.58
CA ALA A 82 -7.18 -7.94 -15.75
C ALA A 82 -7.82 -8.76 -14.62
N ALA A 83 -7.75 -8.26 -13.39
CA ALA A 83 -8.35 -8.89 -12.20
C ALA A 83 -9.88 -8.83 -12.21
N ALA A 84 -10.48 -7.75 -12.72
CA ALA A 84 -11.94 -7.58 -12.82
C ALA A 84 -12.60 -8.69 -13.66
N GLY A 85 -11.91 -9.19 -14.70
CA GLY A 85 -12.39 -10.34 -15.47
C GLY A 85 -12.53 -11.64 -14.66
N ARG A 86 -11.84 -11.73 -13.52
CA ARG A 86 -11.91 -12.86 -12.58
C ARG A 86 -12.76 -12.55 -11.33
N GLY A 87 -13.12 -11.29 -11.12
CA GLY A 87 -13.88 -10.82 -9.96
C GLY A 87 -13.10 -10.81 -8.64
N SER A 88 -11.80 -11.10 -8.62
CA SER A 88 -11.02 -11.19 -7.39
C SER A 88 -9.65 -10.53 -7.49
N LEU A 89 -9.15 -10.07 -6.34
CA LEU A 89 -7.88 -9.37 -6.22
C LEU A 89 -7.16 -9.80 -4.93
N ASP A 90 -5.93 -10.27 -5.08
CA ASP A 90 -4.97 -10.46 -4.01
C ASP A 90 -4.12 -9.18 -3.85
N ILE A 91 -4.10 -8.64 -2.64
CA ILE A 91 -3.32 -7.46 -2.27
C ILE A 91 -2.29 -7.89 -1.24
N GLN A 92 -1.02 -7.54 -1.48
CA GLN A 92 0.08 -7.86 -0.57
C GLN A 92 0.94 -6.63 -0.34
N LEU A 93 1.07 -6.23 0.93
CA LEU A 93 1.97 -5.17 1.39
C LEU A 93 3.16 -5.82 2.08
N VAL A 94 4.37 -5.50 1.62
CA VAL A 94 5.62 -6.08 2.15
C VAL A 94 6.55 -4.96 2.62
N ILE A 95 7.12 -5.13 3.81
CA ILE A 95 8.22 -4.29 4.32
C ILE A 95 9.42 -5.20 4.53
N HIS A 96 10.54 -4.92 3.87
CA HIS A 96 11.82 -5.59 4.09
C HIS A 96 12.80 -4.68 4.84
N GLY A 97 13.78 -5.29 5.51
CA GLY A 97 14.90 -4.59 6.14
C GLY A 97 15.23 -5.16 7.51
N SER A 98 16.10 -4.50 8.27
CA SER A 98 16.22 -4.78 9.70
C SER A 98 14.99 -4.18 10.38
N VAL A 99 13.94 -4.98 10.44
CA VAL A 99 12.64 -4.59 10.98
C VAL A 99 12.70 -4.41 12.53
N ALA A 100 13.84 -4.74 13.14
CA ALA A 100 14.12 -4.67 14.57
C ALA A 100 13.82 -3.31 15.23
N ASN A 101 13.72 -2.23 14.46
CA ASN A 101 13.53 -0.87 14.99
C ASN A 101 12.17 -0.24 14.65
N ALA A 102 11.14 -1.08 14.47
CA ALA A 102 9.71 -0.72 14.40
C ALA A 102 9.29 0.30 13.32
N PRO A 103 9.39 -0.06 12.03
CA PRO A 103 8.67 0.62 10.96
C PRO A 103 7.18 0.25 10.97
N TYR A 104 6.31 1.21 10.66
CA TYR A 104 4.87 1.00 10.45
C TYR A 104 4.55 1.28 8.98
N ALA A 105 3.76 0.40 8.35
CA ALA A 105 3.11 0.70 7.07
C ALA A 105 1.62 0.40 7.12
N ALA A 106 0.81 1.29 6.54
CA ALA A 106 -0.59 1.02 6.25
C ALA A 106 -0.92 1.32 4.79
N LEU A 107 -1.73 0.45 4.20
CA LEU A 107 -2.29 0.62 2.87
C LEU A 107 -3.68 1.25 2.98
N TYR A 108 -3.88 2.31 2.20
CA TYR A 108 -5.16 2.98 2.04
C TYR A 108 -5.61 2.94 0.59
N HIS A 109 -6.92 2.74 0.42
CA HIS A 109 -7.63 3.09 -0.81
C HIS A 109 -8.30 4.45 -0.61
N LEU A 110 -8.07 5.37 -1.52
CA LEU A 110 -8.69 6.69 -1.50
C LEU A 110 -9.07 7.14 -2.90
N ARG A 111 -9.97 8.12 -2.94
CA ARG A 111 -10.31 8.86 -4.15
C ARG A 111 -9.38 10.06 -4.27
N ASP A 112 -8.71 10.16 -5.41
CA ASP A 112 -7.63 11.10 -5.70
C ASP A 112 -7.91 11.84 -7.01
N TYR A 113 -8.18 13.14 -6.91
CA TYR A 113 -8.49 13.99 -8.05
C TYR A 113 -7.23 14.43 -8.82
N GLN A 114 -6.48 13.46 -9.35
CA GLN A 114 -5.36 13.63 -10.29
C GLN A 114 -4.51 14.91 -10.11
N GLY A 115 -4.03 15.17 -8.89
CA GLY A 115 -3.12 16.31 -8.66
C GLY A 115 -3.42 17.17 -7.45
N GLU A 116 -4.51 16.92 -6.72
CA GLU A 116 -4.55 17.38 -5.34
C GLU A 116 -3.34 16.77 -4.61
N ALA A 117 -2.49 17.64 -4.07
CA ALA A 117 -1.39 17.19 -3.26
C ALA A 117 -2.00 16.38 -2.10
N ILE A 118 -1.41 15.24 -1.76
CA ILE A 118 -1.70 14.52 -0.49
C ILE A 118 -1.15 15.37 0.69
N ASP A 119 -1.20 16.69 0.57
CA ASP A 119 -0.57 17.65 1.44
C ASP A 119 -1.54 18.02 2.56
N THR A 120 -1.20 17.48 3.72
CA THR A 120 -1.55 17.83 5.10
C THR A 120 -3.02 17.94 5.52
N GLY A 121 -3.99 17.96 4.60
CA GLY A 121 -5.42 17.93 4.89
C GLY A 121 -5.94 16.53 5.26
N GLU A 122 -7.05 16.46 6.00
CA GLU A 122 -7.75 15.18 6.22
C GLU A 122 -8.35 14.69 4.90
N ILE A 123 -7.92 13.50 4.46
CA ILE A 123 -8.46 12.84 3.25
C ILE A 123 -9.28 11.63 3.70
N LYS A 124 -10.50 11.50 3.15
CA LYS A 124 -11.30 10.29 3.35
C LYS A 124 -10.62 9.11 2.65
N ALA A 125 -10.19 8.14 3.45
CA ALA A 125 -9.51 6.95 2.98
C ALA A 125 -10.05 5.70 3.69
N THR A 126 -10.13 4.59 2.95
CA THR A 126 -10.48 3.28 3.50
C THR A 126 -9.19 2.54 3.86
N PRO A 127 -8.93 2.22 5.14
CA PRO A 127 -7.79 1.39 5.52
C PRO A 127 -8.01 -0.05 5.04
N LEU A 128 -6.98 -0.64 4.43
CA LEU A 128 -7.05 -2.00 3.88
C LEU A 128 -6.14 -2.99 4.62
N LEU A 129 -4.88 -2.62 4.80
CA LEU A 129 -3.85 -3.47 5.40
C LEU A 129 -2.96 -2.65 6.32
N GLN A 130 -2.50 -3.27 7.39
CA GLN A 130 -1.48 -2.71 8.27
C GLN A 130 -0.40 -3.76 8.51
N VAL A 131 0.85 -3.33 8.45
CA VAL A 131 2.01 -4.11 8.88
C VAL A 131 2.69 -3.34 10.00
N GLN A 132 2.68 -3.94 11.18
CA GLN A 132 3.46 -3.50 12.32
C GLN A 132 4.27 -4.70 12.83
N PRO A 133 5.60 -4.64 12.80
CA PRO A 133 6.44 -5.67 13.38
C PRO A 133 6.37 -5.66 14.90
N SER A 134 6.44 -6.84 15.50
CA SER A 134 6.52 -7.00 16.96
C SER A 134 7.81 -6.40 17.53
N THR A 135 7.72 -6.03 18.81
CA THR A 135 8.64 -5.26 19.66
C THR A 135 10.14 -5.66 19.64
N PRO A 136 11.04 -4.83 20.21
CA PRO A 136 12.51 -4.90 20.06
C PRO A 136 13.22 -6.19 20.56
N GLY A 137 12.47 -7.13 21.13
CA GLY A 137 13.00 -8.40 21.63
C GLY A 137 13.23 -9.45 20.54
N ASP A 138 12.51 -9.34 19.42
CA ASP A 138 12.64 -10.28 18.32
C ASP A 138 13.84 -9.88 17.46
N ARG A 139 14.99 -10.41 17.83
CA ARG A 139 16.22 -10.30 17.05
C ARG A 139 15.94 -10.91 15.67
N TRP A 140 15.81 -10.03 14.68
CA TRP A 140 15.84 -10.30 13.22
C TRP A 140 14.52 -10.79 12.58
N HIS A 141 13.48 -9.93 12.54
CA HIS A 141 12.52 -10.01 11.44
C HIS A 141 13.15 -9.40 10.19
N VAL A 142 13.32 -10.20 9.13
CA VAL A 142 13.93 -9.77 7.85
C VAL A 142 12.89 -9.10 6.92
N ALA A 143 11.61 -9.41 7.12
CA ALA A 143 10.49 -8.78 6.46
C ALA A 143 9.18 -8.98 7.23
N GLY A 144 8.28 -7.99 7.16
CA GLY A 144 6.88 -8.09 7.59
C GLY A 144 5.95 -8.04 6.37
N GLN A 145 4.85 -8.78 6.42
CA GLN A 145 3.89 -8.87 5.31
C GLN A 145 2.45 -8.91 5.81
N ALA A 146 1.56 -8.23 5.11
CA ALA A 146 0.11 -8.39 5.25
C ALA A 146 -0.52 -8.68 3.89
N ASN A 147 -1.53 -9.54 3.88
CA ASN A 147 -2.24 -9.98 2.68
C ASN A 147 -3.74 -9.80 2.85
N LEU A 148 -4.42 -9.39 1.78
CA LEU A 148 -5.87 -9.26 1.72
C LEU A 148 -6.38 -9.85 0.40
N HIS A 149 -7.38 -10.72 0.49
CA HIS A 149 -8.13 -11.21 -0.67
C HIS A 149 -9.51 -10.55 -0.68
N VAL A 150 -9.89 -9.96 -1.81
CA VAL A 150 -11.17 -9.25 -1.98
C VAL A 150 -11.89 -9.70 -3.25
N GLN A 151 -13.23 -9.57 -3.25
CA GLN A 151 -13.99 -9.45 -4.49
C GLN A 151 -13.75 -8.05 -5.07
N LEU A 152 -13.48 -7.96 -6.37
CA LEU A 152 -13.19 -6.70 -7.05
C LEU A 152 -14.39 -6.27 -7.91
N GLU A 153 -14.94 -5.11 -7.59
CA GLU A 153 -15.89 -4.38 -8.43
C GLU A 153 -15.17 -3.16 -9.02
N LEU A 154 -14.90 -3.20 -10.34
CA LEU A 154 -14.19 -2.13 -11.03
C LEU A 154 -15.16 -1.22 -11.77
N GLU A 155 -15.21 0.05 -11.38
CA GLU A 155 -15.85 1.12 -12.15
C GLU A 155 -14.79 1.67 -13.13
N ASP A 156 -15.02 1.55 -14.44
CA ASP A 156 -14.13 2.09 -15.48
C ASP A 156 -14.98 2.99 -16.38
N ASP A 157 -14.51 4.23 -16.62
CA ASP A 157 -15.18 5.24 -17.47
C ASP A 157 -15.25 4.86 -18.97
N ARG A 158 -15.07 3.57 -19.29
CA ARG A 158 -15.39 3.06 -20.60
C ARG A 158 -16.91 3.04 -20.74
N LEU A 159 -17.47 4.20 -21.14
CA LEU A 159 -18.66 4.30 -21.96
C LEU A 159 -18.50 3.34 -23.15
N ARG A 160 -18.83 2.06 -22.94
CA ARG A 160 -19.09 1.15 -24.04
C ARG A 160 -20.40 1.63 -24.61
N LEU A 161 -20.35 2.50 -25.61
CA LEU A 161 -21.48 2.68 -26.51
C LEU A 161 -21.86 1.27 -26.98
N GLN A 162 -23.02 0.77 -26.53
CA GLN A 162 -23.58 -0.44 -27.10
C GLN A 162 -23.83 -0.14 -28.57
N VAL A 163 -23.01 -0.73 -29.44
CA VAL A 163 -23.34 -0.76 -30.86
C VAL A 163 -24.53 -1.71 -30.99
N ILE A 164 -25.73 -1.15 -31.04
CA ILE A 164 -26.93 -1.89 -31.44
C ILE A 164 -26.70 -2.26 -32.91
N ARG A 165 -26.62 -3.56 -33.20
CA ARG A 165 -26.68 -4.10 -34.57
C ARG A 165 -28.11 -4.51 -34.88
#